data_AF-A0A645FPS6-F1
#
_entry.id   AF-A0A645FPS6-F1
#
_cell.length_a   1.000
_cell.length_b   1.000
_cell.length_c   1.000
_cell.angle_alpha   90.00
_cell.angle_beta   90.00
_cell.angle_gamma   90.00
#
_symmetry.space_group_name_H-M   'P 1'
#
loop_
_entity.id
_entity.type
_entity.pdbx_description
1 polymer ?
#
loop_
_entity_poly.entity_id
_entity_poly.type
_entity_poly.pdbx_seq_one_letter_code
_entity_poly.pdbx_strand_id
1 'polypeptide(L)'
;MQPVALLRKAGILRALLWFNPLLVSGAPDGVYSEQEARQIAMITSWNYASNALLNEFAALPENMEGLYDFAFPKDLPVLMIQACPPGEESEATEWSLSERQRLIAPLDDGKVIELPAGHSGIYWLLSDDIVRETLSFLGK
;
A
#
# COMPACT_ATOMS: atom_id res chain seq x y z
N MET A 1 8.82 10.27 19.88
CA MET A 1 8.92 11.26 18.77
C MET A 1 9.39 10.49 17.55
N GLN A 2 8.61 10.44 16.46
CA GLN A 2 9.00 9.61 15.31
C GLN A 2 10.32 10.13 14.67
N PRO A 3 11.26 9.25 14.27
CA PRO A 3 12.57 9.65 13.75
C PRO A 3 12.48 10.63 12.58
N VAL A 4 11.52 10.41 11.69
CA VAL A 4 11.25 11.25 10.51
C VAL A 4 10.83 12.67 10.90
N ALA A 5 10.04 12.82 11.97
CA ALA A 5 9.61 14.14 12.45
C ALA A 5 10.78 14.95 13.02
N LEU A 6 11.75 14.29 13.64
CA LEU A 6 12.99 14.90 14.13
C LEU A 6 13.90 15.30 12.96
N LEU A 7 14.09 14.40 11.99
CA LEU A 7 14.87 14.68 10.77
C LEU A 7 14.28 15.83 9.94
N ARG A 8 12.94 15.95 9.90
CA ARG A 8 12.24 17.08 9.29
C ARG A 8 12.49 18.38 10.05
N LYS A 9 12.29 18.38 11.38
CA LYS A 9 12.53 19.57 12.23
C LYS A 9 13.98 20.04 12.14
N ALA A 10 14.93 19.11 12.05
CA ALA A 10 16.35 19.38 11.89
C ALA A 10 16.75 19.81 10.47
N GLY A 11 15.83 19.76 9.49
CA GLY A 11 16.11 20.13 8.10
C GLY A 11 16.94 19.12 7.32
N ILE A 12 17.25 17.96 7.90
CA ILE A 12 18.12 16.92 7.30
C ILE A 12 17.47 16.38 6.01
N LEU A 13 16.15 16.17 6.02
CA LEU A 13 15.44 15.74 4.81
C LEU A 13 15.56 16.78 3.68
N ARG A 14 15.48 18.08 3.99
CA ARG A 14 15.68 19.14 3.00
C ARG A 14 17.12 19.17 2.48
N ALA A 15 18.09 18.94 3.36
CA ALA A 15 19.50 18.86 2.97
C ALA A 15 19.76 17.67 2.02
N LEU A 16 19.24 16.48 2.34
CA LEU A 16 19.39 15.30 1.49
C LEU A 16 18.78 15.50 0.09
N LEU A 17 17.59 16.11 0.02
CA LEU A 17 16.93 16.40 -1.26
C LEU A 17 17.59 17.53 -2.05
N TRP A 18 18.29 18.44 -1.35
CA TRP A 18 19.14 19.43 -2.00
C TRP A 18 20.37 18.78 -2.65
N PHE A 19 21.00 17.81 -1.97
CA PHE A 19 22.18 17.10 -2.49
C PHE A 19 21.82 16.11 -3.59
N ASN A 20 20.70 15.41 -3.46
CA ASN A 20 20.23 14.49 -4.49
C ASN A 20 18.71 14.55 -4.63
N PRO A 21 18.19 15.38 -5.57
CA PRO A 21 16.77 15.51 -5.80
C PRO A 21 16.14 14.26 -6.43
N LEU A 22 16.94 13.35 -7.01
CA LEU A 22 16.46 12.08 -7.60
C LEU A 22 16.08 11.03 -6.55
N LEU A 23 16.48 11.22 -5.29
CA LEU A 23 16.11 10.31 -4.20
C LEU A 23 14.59 10.13 -4.04
N VAL A 24 13.81 11.11 -4.46
CA VAL A 24 12.34 11.13 -4.32
C VAL A 24 11.58 10.89 -5.62
N SER A 25 12.25 10.91 -6.77
CA SER A 25 11.59 10.59 -8.04
C SER A 25 11.45 9.07 -8.22
N GLY A 26 12.38 8.29 -7.65
CA GLY A 26 12.42 6.82 -7.84
C GLY A 26 12.62 6.40 -9.31
N ALA A 27 12.92 7.35 -10.19
CA ALA A 27 13.08 7.12 -11.62
C ALA A 27 14.54 6.75 -11.96
N PRO A 28 14.76 5.91 -12.98
CA PRO A 28 16.10 5.64 -13.50
C PRO A 28 16.85 6.92 -13.90
N ASP A 29 18.19 6.85 -13.85
CA ASP A 29 19.06 7.95 -14.27
C ASP A 29 18.77 8.37 -15.72
N GLY A 30 18.67 9.68 -15.94
CA GLY A 30 18.45 10.26 -17.28
C GLY A 30 16.98 10.42 -17.70
N VAL A 31 16.01 9.99 -16.89
CA VAL A 31 14.58 10.21 -17.18
C VAL A 31 14.17 11.67 -16.98
N TYR A 32 14.73 12.33 -15.95
CA TYR A 32 14.45 13.73 -15.64
C TYR A 32 15.73 14.55 -15.73
N SER A 33 15.60 15.77 -16.24
CA SER A 33 16.63 16.79 -16.06
C SER A 33 16.79 17.12 -14.57
N GLU A 34 17.94 17.69 -14.20
CA GLU A 34 18.19 18.11 -12.82
C GLU A 34 17.15 19.13 -12.32
N GLN A 35 16.67 20.00 -13.21
CA GLN A 35 15.64 20.98 -12.88
C GLN A 35 14.27 20.33 -12.62
N GLU A 36 13.88 19.36 -13.44
CA GLU A 36 12.64 18.59 -13.25
C GLU A 36 12.71 17.76 -11.97
N ALA A 37 13.84 17.10 -11.71
CA ALA A 37 14.08 16.37 -10.48
C ALA A 37 13.94 17.28 -9.24
N ARG A 38 14.48 18.50 -9.29
CA ARG A 38 14.33 19.49 -8.20
C ARG A 38 12.88 19.92 -7.99
N GLN A 39 12.12 20.12 -9.07
CA GLN A 39 10.70 20.48 -8.99
C GLN A 39 9.86 19.34 -8.39
N ILE A 40 10.09 18.12 -8.85
CA ILE A 40 9.49 16.90 -8.30
C ILE A 40 9.83 16.81 -6.81
N ALA A 41 11.09 17.00 -6.43
CA ALA A 41 11.51 16.91 -5.05
C ALA A 41 10.84 17.94 -4.13
N MET A 42 10.65 19.18 -4.61
CA MET A 42 9.95 20.23 -3.85
C MET A 42 8.47 19.89 -3.64
N ILE A 43 7.76 19.44 -4.69
CA ILE A 43 6.34 19.06 -4.61
C ILE A 43 6.16 17.84 -3.71
N THR A 44 6.99 16.81 -3.90
CA THR A 44 6.95 15.59 -3.07
C THR A 44 7.23 15.91 -1.62
N SER A 45 8.24 16.75 -1.32
CA SER A 45 8.52 17.19 0.05
C SER A 45 7.34 17.90 0.70
N TRP A 46 6.63 18.73 -0.07
CA TRP A 46 5.46 19.45 0.42
C TRP A 46 4.31 18.50 0.76
N ASN A 47 4.05 17.53 -0.11
CA ASN A 47 2.93 16.59 0.03
C ASN A 47 3.20 15.50 1.09
N TYR A 48 4.37 14.86 1.05
CA TYR A 48 4.74 13.78 1.96
C TYR A 48 5.11 14.25 3.36
N ALA A 49 5.54 15.51 3.53
CA ALA A 49 5.86 16.07 4.83
C ALA A 49 4.75 16.98 5.38
N SER A 50 3.54 16.92 4.83
CA SER A 50 2.41 17.66 5.38
C SER A 50 2.11 17.21 6.82
N ASN A 51 1.69 18.14 7.67
CA ASN A 51 1.36 17.79 9.07
C ASN A 51 0.18 16.81 9.13
N ALA A 52 -0.72 16.83 8.15
CA ALA A 52 -1.84 15.89 8.07
C ALA A 52 -1.35 14.45 7.95
N LEU A 53 -0.47 14.17 6.97
CA LEU A 53 0.05 12.82 6.74
C LEU A 53 0.88 12.32 7.93
N LEU A 54 1.71 13.19 8.54
CA LEU A 54 2.49 12.82 9.73
C LEU A 54 1.61 12.54 10.95
N ASN A 55 0.53 13.29 11.13
CA ASN A 55 -0.43 13.04 12.20
C ASN A 55 -1.16 11.72 11.97
N GLU A 56 -1.52 11.40 10.72
CA GLU A 56 -2.12 10.13 10.34
C GLU A 56 -1.17 8.95 10.65
N PHE A 57 0.09 9.02 10.22
CA PHE A 57 1.11 8.01 10.57
C PHE A 57 1.36 7.88 12.08
N ALA A 58 1.23 8.99 12.83
CA ALA A 58 1.38 8.96 14.28
C ALA A 58 0.17 8.31 14.98
N ALA A 59 -1.03 8.40 14.40
CA ALA A 59 -2.25 7.80 14.91
C ALA A 59 -2.40 6.32 14.51
N LEU A 60 -1.66 5.85 13.49
CA LEU A 60 -1.76 4.47 13.01
C LEU A 60 -1.66 3.40 14.11
N PRO A 61 -0.68 3.42 15.04
CA PRO A 61 -0.58 2.38 16.05
C PRO A 61 -1.83 2.27 16.93
N GLU A 62 -2.33 3.41 17.41
CA GLU A 62 -3.54 3.49 18.24
C GLU A 62 -4.78 3.06 17.46
N ASN A 63 -4.90 3.50 16.20
CA ASN A 63 -6.01 3.12 15.32
C ASN A 63 -5.99 1.63 14.97
N MET A 64 -4.81 1.03 14.80
CA MET A 64 -4.66 -0.38 14.45
C MET A 64 -4.88 -1.30 15.65
N GLU A 65 -4.46 -0.91 16.85
CA GLU A 65 -4.64 -1.70 18.08
C GLU A 65 -6.13 -2.02 18.33
N GLY A 66 -7.01 -1.06 18.10
CA GLY A 66 -8.46 -1.26 18.21
C GLY A 66 -9.08 -2.10 17.09
N LEU A 67 -8.37 -2.35 15.99
CA LEU A 67 -8.89 -3.07 14.82
C LEU A 67 -8.39 -4.52 14.72
N TYR A 68 -7.32 -4.89 15.44
CA TYR A 68 -6.75 -6.23 15.37
C TYR A 68 -7.73 -7.35 15.74
N ASP A 69 -8.62 -7.09 16.71
CA ASP A 69 -9.60 -8.05 17.20
C ASP A 69 -10.92 -8.03 16.40
N PHE A 70 -11.06 -7.14 15.41
CA PHE A 70 -12.26 -7.12 14.58
C PHE A 70 -12.25 -8.29 13.60
N ALA A 71 -13.40 -8.95 13.51
CA ALA A 71 -13.67 -10.03 12.58
C ALA A 71 -14.94 -9.73 11.79
N PHE A 72 -15.04 -10.28 10.58
CA PHE A 72 -16.30 -10.25 9.84
C PHE A 72 -17.37 -11.08 10.56
N PRO A 73 -18.65 -10.70 10.47
CA PRO A 73 -19.75 -11.58 10.86
C PRO A 73 -19.65 -12.92 10.12
N LYS A 74 -19.88 -14.01 10.84
CA LYS A 74 -19.67 -15.38 10.33
C LYS A 74 -20.48 -15.69 9.06
N ASP A 75 -21.68 -15.12 8.96
CA ASP A 75 -22.64 -15.30 7.87
C ASP A 75 -22.45 -14.31 6.71
N LEU A 76 -21.46 -13.42 6.79
CA LEU A 76 -21.15 -12.49 5.71
C LEU A 76 -20.32 -13.20 4.63
N PRO A 77 -20.80 -13.29 3.37
CA PRO A 77 -19.98 -13.81 2.28
C PRO A 77 -18.85 -12.83 1.96
N VAL A 78 -17.60 -13.29 2.03
CA VAL A 78 -16.42 -12.46 1.80
C VAL A 78 -15.52 -13.09 0.74
N LEU A 79 -15.34 -12.36 -0.36
CA LEU A 79 -14.32 -12.64 -1.37
C LEU A 79 -13.18 -11.63 -1.21
N MET A 80 -12.00 -12.11 -0.84
CA MET A 80 -10.79 -11.31 -0.76
C MET A 80 -9.90 -11.56 -1.98
N ILE A 81 -9.31 -10.49 -2.50
CA ILE A 81 -8.45 -10.54 -3.68
C ILE A 81 -7.02 -10.19 -3.25
N GLN A 82 -6.08 -11.07 -3.59
CA GLN A 82 -4.64 -10.92 -3.39
C GLN A 82 -3.97 -10.63 -4.74
N ALA A 83 -3.17 -9.57 -4.77
CA ALA A 83 -2.29 -9.27 -5.88
C ALA A 83 -1.01 -10.12 -5.75
N CYS A 84 -0.72 -10.96 -6.75
CA CYS A 84 0.45 -11.83 -6.82
C CYS A 84 1.21 -11.60 -8.14
N PRO A 85 1.86 -10.43 -8.32
CA PRO A 85 2.65 -10.16 -9.52
C PRO A 85 3.73 -11.23 -9.74
N PRO A 86 3.88 -11.80 -10.94
CA PRO A 86 4.87 -12.84 -11.21
C PRO A 86 6.30 -12.35 -10.99
N GLY A 87 7.12 -13.10 -10.25
CA GLY A 87 8.52 -12.77 -10.01
C GLY A 87 8.77 -11.61 -9.04
N GLU A 88 7.73 -11.19 -8.33
CA GLU A 88 7.76 -10.17 -7.28
C GLU A 88 7.32 -10.77 -5.93
N GLU A 89 7.74 -12.00 -5.64
CA GLU A 89 7.50 -12.62 -4.34
C GLU A 89 8.20 -11.81 -3.23
N SER A 90 7.49 -11.56 -2.14
CA SER A 90 8.02 -10.82 -1.00
C SER A 90 7.41 -11.30 0.31
N GLU A 91 8.15 -11.15 1.41
CA GLU A 91 7.65 -11.42 2.77
C GLU A 91 6.38 -10.62 3.05
N ALA A 92 6.28 -9.39 2.52
CA ALA A 92 5.08 -8.58 2.64
C ALA A 92 3.88 -9.22 1.91
N THR A 93 4.09 -9.80 0.73
CA THR A 93 3.06 -10.53 -0.03
C THR A 93 2.60 -11.77 0.73
N GLU A 94 3.54 -12.56 1.26
CA GLU A 94 3.25 -13.76 2.05
C GLU A 94 2.48 -13.44 3.33
N TRP A 95 2.93 -12.43 4.08
CA TRP A 95 2.21 -11.93 5.25
C TRP A 95 0.79 -11.48 4.90
N SER A 96 0.65 -10.70 3.83
CA SER A 96 -0.65 -10.19 3.38
C SER A 96 -1.62 -11.30 2.99
N LEU A 97 -1.12 -12.37 2.36
CA LEU A 97 -1.91 -13.56 2.05
C LEU A 97 -2.33 -14.30 3.32
N SER A 98 -1.40 -14.47 4.27
CA SER A 98 -1.69 -15.15 5.54
C SER A 98 -2.76 -14.43 6.37
N GLU A 99 -2.74 -13.10 6.41
CA GLU A 99 -3.76 -12.31 7.12
C GLU A 99 -5.13 -12.38 6.44
N ARG A 100 -5.18 -12.37 5.10
CA ARG A 100 -6.45 -12.59 4.38
C ARG A 100 -7.03 -13.96 4.70
N GLN A 101 -6.21 -15.01 4.68
CA GLN A 101 -6.63 -16.37 5.05
C GLN A 101 -7.13 -16.43 6.49
N ARG A 102 -6.43 -15.78 7.43
CA ARG A 102 -6.85 -15.68 8.84
C ARG A 102 -8.23 -15.03 8.98
N LEU A 103 -8.49 -13.94 8.24
CA LEU A 103 -9.74 -13.19 8.32
C LEU A 103 -10.95 -13.96 7.74
N ILE A 104 -10.74 -14.82 6.75
CA ILE A 104 -11.83 -15.61 6.14
C ILE A 104 -12.03 -16.99 6.79
N ALA A 105 -11.03 -17.51 7.52
CA ALA A 105 -11.10 -18.82 8.17
C ALA A 105 -12.34 -19.05 9.08
N PRO A 106 -12.87 -18.05 9.83
CA PRO A 106 -14.04 -18.26 10.67
C PRO A 106 -15.38 -18.13 9.93
N LEU A 107 -15.39 -17.74 8.64
CA LEU A 107 -16.61 -17.46 7.88
C LEU A 107 -17.21 -18.72 7.29
N ASP A 108 -18.54 -18.74 7.14
CA ASP A 108 -19.23 -19.82 6.45
C ASP A 108 -18.93 -19.79 4.94
N ASP A 109 -18.88 -18.59 4.36
CA ASP A 109 -18.62 -18.35 2.94
C ASP A 109 -17.45 -17.38 2.75
N GLY A 110 -16.23 -17.85 3.01
CA GLY A 110 -14.99 -17.08 2.84
C GLY A 110 -14.11 -17.64 1.72
N LYS A 111 -13.66 -16.79 0.78
CA LYS A 111 -12.70 -17.17 -0.27
C LYS A 111 -11.61 -16.11 -0.45
N VAL A 112 -10.36 -16.55 -0.57
CA VAL A 112 -9.25 -15.72 -1.05
C VAL A 112 -8.90 -16.19 -2.47
N ILE A 113 -8.76 -15.26 -3.39
CA ILE A 113 -8.22 -15.53 -4.74
C ILE A 113 -6.94 -14.74 -4.95
N GLU A 114 -6.03 -15.32 -5.73
CA GLU A 114 -4.78 -14.69 -6.13
C GLU A 114 -4.84 -14.35 -7.62
N LEU A 115 -4.50 -13.12 -7.98
CA LEU A 115 -4.47 -12.67 -9.37
C LEU A 115 -3.06 -12.20 -9.76
N PRO A 116 -2.59 -12.51 -10.98
CA PRO A 116 -1.20 -12.31 -11.40
C PRO A 116 -0.90 -10.88 -11.85
N ALA A 117 -1.20 -9.89 -11.01
CA ALA A 117 -0.91 -8.48 -11.26
C ALA A 117 -0.51 -7.76 -9.97
N GLY A 118 0.23 -6.66 -10.11
CA GLY A 118 0.57 -5.78 -8.98
C GLY A 118 -0.65 -5.08 -8.39
N HIS A 119 -0.48 -4.48 -7.19
CA HIS A 119 -1.58 -3.93 -6.38
C HIS A 119 -2.54 -3.01 -7.15
N SER A 120 -2.02 -2.03 -7.89
CA SER A 120 -2.87 -1.15 -8.71
C SER A 120 -3.29 -1.82 -10.02
N GLY A 121 -2.39 -2.62 -10.62
CA GLY A 121 -2.61 -3.27 -11.91
C GLY A 121 -3.79 -4.24 -11.91
N ILE A 122 -4.11 -4.83 -10.75
CA ILE A 122 -5.21 -5.79 -10.60
C ILE A 122 -6.57 -5.23 -11.06
N TYR A 123 -6.84 -3.95 -10.77
CA TYR A 123 -8.12 -3.32 -11.13
C TYR A 123 -8.15 -2.85 -12.59
N TRP A 124 -6.99 -2.55 -13.17
CA TRP A 124 -6.89 -2.06 -14.55
C TRP A 124 -6.79 -3.17 -15.59
N LEU A 125 -6.09 -4.25 -15.26
CA LEU A 125 -5.76 -5.32 -16.19
C LEU A 125 -6.69 -6.52 -16.06
N LEU A 126 -7.20 -6.77 -14.85
CA LEU A 126 -7.90 -8.02 -14.51
C LEU A 126 -9.32 -7.75 -14.00
N SER A 127 -9.94 -6.63 -14.41
CA SER A 127 -11.32 -6.31 -14.03
C SER A 127 -12.31 -7.41 -14.42
N ASP A 128 -12.14 -8.00 -15.59
CA ASP A 128 -13.02 -9.07 -16.08
C ASP A 128 -12.83 -10.36 -15.28
N ASP A 129 -11.60 -10.66 -14.85
CA ASP A 129 -11.31 -11.78 -13.97
C ASP A 129 -11.92 -11.57 -12.57
N ILE A 130 -11.82 -10.36 -12.03
CA ILE A 130 -12.45 -9.99 -10.76
C ILE A 130 -13.97 -10.17 -10.84
N VAL A 131 -14.60 -9.69 -11.93
CA VAL A 131 -16.04 -9.86 -12.14
C VAL A 131 -16.41 -11.34 -12.23
N ARG A 132 -15.67 -12.13 -13.01
CA ARG A 132 -15.90 -13.57 -13.16
C ARG A 132 -15.81 -14.30 -11.82
N GLU A 133 -14.76 -14.07 -11.05
CA GLU A 133 -14.58 -14.70 -9.73
C GLU A 133 -15.64 -14.26 -8.74
N THR A 134 -16.05 -12.98 -8.80
CA THR A 134 -17.13 -12.44 -7.95
C THR A 134 -18.47 -13.10 -8.28
N LEU A 135 -18.82 -13.22 -9.56
CA LEU A 135 -20.06 -13.88 -9.98
C LEU A 135 -20.06 -15.36 -9.61
N SER A 136 -18.94 -16.06 -9.88
CA SER A 136 -18.78 -17.45 -9.49
C SER A 136 -18.91 -17.65 -7.98
N PHE A 137 -18.33 -16.77 -7.16
CA PHE A 137 -18.45 -16.80 -5.71
C PHE A 137 -19.89 -16.59 -5.24
N LEU A 138 -20.65 -15.74 -5.92
CA LEU A 138 -22.08 -15.50 -5.64
C LEU A 138 -23.01 -16.56 -6.25
N GLY A 139 -22.47 -17.60 -6.90
CA GLY A 139 -23.25 -18.64 -7.58
C GLY A 139 -24.01 -18.15 -8.82
N LYS A 140 -23.48 -17.12 -9.51
CA LYS A 140 -24.06 -16.49 -10.70
C LYS A 140 -23.25 -16.78 -11.96
#